data_AF-A0A9E6VX60-F1
#
_entry.id   AF-A0A9E6VX60-F1
#
_cell.length_a   1.000
_cell.length_b   1.000
_cell.length_c   1.000
_cell.angle_alpha   90.00
_cell.angle_beta   90.00
_cell.angle_gamma   90.00
#
_symmetry.space_group_name_H-M   'P 1'
#
loop_
_entity.id
_entity.type
_entity.pdbx_description
1 polymer ?
#
loop_
_entity_poly.entity_id
_entity_poly.type
_entity_poly.pdbx_seq_one_letter_code
_entity_poly.pdbx_strand_id
1 'polypeptide(L)'
;MRAHYLKILGLGENSSTDDIRKAYRRLAKKFHPDVNKDPGAHAKFIAIAEAYDYLVNTPVHPKTNFSAKSSAYSSSASSAQSKKNEQQTAQEKMRRQYQAQMHEEEERRRQQQRSRIRAEQYAKMSFQEYRQSEYFRNTLRTILHAFLWWKFYIIFIPYCFLVFTFFNNKNYGPAIVLLAIPVAFVAWALLSRPGKND
;
A
#
# COMPACT_ATOMS: atom_id res chain seq x y z
N MET A 1 -23.92 -45.69 -3.79
CA MET A 1 -24.15 -44.43 -4.55
C MET A 1 -23.21 -44.28 -5.74
N ARG A 2 -21.87 -44.26 -5.58
CA ARG A 2 -20.92 -44.11 -6.71
C ARG A 2 -21.10 -45.13 -7.85
N ALA A 3 -21.29 -46.41 -7.53
CA ALA A 3 -21.49 -47.47 -8.52
C ALA A 3 -22.72 -47.24 -9.42
N HIS A 4 -23.77 -46.62 -8.88
CA HIS A 4 -24.97 -46.27 -9.65
C HIS A 4 -24.64 -45.23 -10.74
N TYR A 5 -23.89 -44.17 -10.40
CA TYR A 5 -23.51 -43.13 -11.35
C TYR A 5 -22.48 -43.61 -12.39
N LEU A 6 -21.56 -44.50 -12.01
CA LEU A 6 -20.67 -45.15 -12.99
C LEU A 6 -21.44 -46.01 -13.97
N LYS A 7 -22.47 -46.72 -13.49
CA LYS A 7 -23.36 -47.51 -14.34
C LYS A 7 -24.16 -46.64 -15.32
N ILE A 8 -24.62 -45.46 -14.91
CA ILE A 8 -25.28 -44.48 -15.79
C ILE A 8 -24.34 -44.04 -16.93
N LEU A 9 -23.04 -43.87 -16.65
CA LEU A 9 -22.02 -43.55 -17.66
C LEU A 9 -21.51 -44.76 -18.45
N GLY A 10 -21.91 -45.98 -18.08
CA GLY A 10 -21.45 -47.23 -18.69
C GLY A 10 -20.00 -47.57 -18.37
N LEU A 11 -19.54 -47.19 -17.17
CA LEU A 11 -18.17 -47.37 -16.70
C LEU A 11 -18.11 -48.40 -15.55
N GLY A 12 -16.95 -49.04 -15.41
CA GLY A 12 -16.69 -49.97 -14.31
C GLY A 12 -16.31 -49.24 -13.02
N GLU A 13 -16.34 -49.94 -11.88
CA GLU A 13 -16.01 -49.36 -10.58
C GLU A 13 -14.56 -48.83 -10.49
N ASN A 14 -13.67 -49.37 -11.34
CA ASN A 14 -12.25 -49.02 -11.41
C ASN A 14 -11.92 -47.92 -12.45
N SER A 15 -12.92 -47.24 -13.02
CA SER A 15 -12.67 -46.22 -14.05
C SER A 15 -12.03 -44.94 -13.49
N SER A 16 -11.05 -44.41 -14.23
CA SER A 16 -10.33 -43.18 -13.85
C SER A 16 -11.18 -41.93 -14.09
N THR A 17 -10.81 -40.80 -13.48
CA THR A 17 -11.44 -39.49 -13.70
C THR A 17 -11.41 -39.07 -15.17
N ASP A 18 -10.36 -39.46 -15.91
CA ASP A 18 -10.26 -39.20 -17.35
C ASP A 18 -11.22 -40.06 -18.17
N ASP A 19 -11.50 -41.30 -17.73
CA ASP A 19 -12.49 -42.17 -18.37
C ASP A 19 -13.91 -41.65 -18.16
N ILE A 20 -14.19 -41.16 -16.94
CA ILE A 20 -15.45 -40.48 -16.59
C ILE A 20 -15.69 -39.27 -17.50
N ARG A 21 -14.67 -38.42 -17.69
CA ARG A 21 -14.74 -37.27 -18.61
C ARG A 21 -14.95 -37.68 -20.06
N LYS A 22 -14.26 -38.72 -20.53
CA LYS A 22 -14.40 -39.25 -21.90
C LYS A 22 -15.81 -39.80 -22.14
N ALA A 23 -16.33 -40.60 -21.21
CA ALA A 23 -17.66 -41.19 -21.29
C ALA A 23 -18.76 -40.11 -21.30
N TYR A 24 -18.65 -39.12 -20.41
CA TYR A 24 -19.55 -37.96 -20.36
C TYR A 24 -19.60 -37.24 -21.72
N ARG A 25 -18.44 -36.85 -22.29
CA ARG A 25 -18.42 -36.15 -23.59
C ARG A 25 -19.08 -36.96 -24.71
N ARG A 26 -18.84 -38.28 -24.74
CA ARG A 26 -19.44 -39.17 -25.74
C ARG A 26 -20.96 -39.25 -25.60
N LEU A 27 -21.46 -39.39 -24.38
CA LEU A 27 -22.89 -39.50 -24.10
C LEU A 27 -23.63 -38.16 -24.24
N ALA A 28 -23.00 -37.05 -23.81
CA ALA A 28 -23.53 -35.70 -23.95
C ALA A 28 -23.74 -35.33 -25.42
N LYS A 29 -22.80 -35.68 -26.31
CA LYS A 29 -22.97 -35.46 -27.76
C LYS A 29 -24.09 -36.32 -28.35
N LYS A 30 -24.31 -37.53 -27.82
CA LYS A 30 -25.32 -38.48 -28.29
C LYS A 30 -26.75 -38.11 -27.86
N PHE A 31 -26.89 -37.54 -26.68
CA PHE A 31 -28.18 -37.16 -26.07
C PHE A 31 -28.38 -35.65 -25.99
N HIS A 32 -27.60 -34.86 -26.74
CA HIS A 32 -27.77 -33.41 -26.80
C HIS A 32 -29.15 -33.07 -27.36
N PRO A 33 -29.92 -32.14 -26.75
CA PRO A 33 -31.27 -31.79 -27.21
C PRO A 33 -31.29 -31.31 -28.69
N ASP A 34 -30.21 -30.68 -29.15
CA ASP A 34 -30.11 -30.22 -30.54
C ASP A 34 -29.87 -31.35 -31.55
N VAL A 35 -29.32 -32.49 -31.11
CA VAL A 35 -28.93 -33.60 -31.99
C VAL A 35 -29.92 -34.76 -31.90
N ASN A 36 -30.50 -35.00 -30.73
CA ASN A 36 -31.46 -36.06 -30.48
C ASN A 36 -32.78 -35.48 -29.95
N LYS A 37 -33.84 -35.60 -30.76
CA LYS A 37 -35.20 -35.10 -30.46
C LYS A 37 -36.12 -36.15 -29.84
N ASP A 38 -35.59 -37.31 -29.44
CA ASP A 38 -36.40 -38.32 -28.75
C ASP A 38 -36.93 -37.77 -27.41
N PRO A 39 -38.21 -38.02 -27.07
CA PRO A 39 -38.79 -37.54 -25.81
C PRO A 39 -38.08 -38.09 -24.56
N GLY A 40 -37.35 -39.21 -24.68
CA GLY A 40 -36.53 -39.78 -23.61
C GLY A 40 -35.06 -39.32 -23.58
N ALA A 41 -34.59 -38.55 -24.57
CA ALA A 41 -33.19 -38.11 -24.63
C ALA A 41 -32.88 -37.06 -23.55
N HIS A 42 -33.83 -36.16 -23.27
CA HIS A 42 -33.68 -35.12 -22.25
C HIS A 42 -33.50 -35.70 -20.85
N ALA A 43 -34.34 -36.66 -20.46
CA ALA A 43 -34.24 -37.34 -19.16
C ALA A 43 -32.90 -38.08 -18.99
N LYS A 44 -32.41 -38.72 -20.05
CA LYS A 44 -31.09 -39.39 -20.04
C LYS A 44 -29.96 -38.39 -19.93
N PHE A 45 -30.04 -37.25 -20.63
CA PHE A 45 -29.04 -36.20 -20.56
C PHE A 45 -28.90 -35.63 -19.15
N ILE A 46 -30.03 -35.38 -18.46
CA ILE A 46 -30.03 -34.92 -17.06
C ILE A 46 -29.34 -35.95 -16.16
N ALA A 47 -29.70 -37.23 -16.27
CA ALA A 47 -29.08 -38.29 -15.47
C ALA A 47 -27.56 -38.43 -15.73
N ILE A 48 -27.12 -38.25 -16.97
CA ILE A 48 -25.69 -38.27 -17.35
C ILE A 48 -24.94 -37.08 -16.75
N ALA A 49 -25.54 -35.89 -16.74
CA ALA A 49 -24.94 -34.69 -16.17
C ALA A 49 -24.80 -34.78 -14.64
N GLU A 50 -25.86 -35.24 -13.97
CA GLU A 50 -25.86 -35.49 -12.51
C GLU A 50 -24.82 -36.53 -12.11
N ALA A 51 -24.73 -37.63 -12.88
CA ALA A 51 -23.72 -38.66 -12.66
C ALA A 51 -22.29 -38.11 -12.78
N TYR A 52 -22.03 -37.28 -13.79
CA TYR A 52 -20.72 -36.67 -13.98
C TYR A 52 -20.36 -35.72 -12.83
N ASP A 53 -21.28 -34.84 -12.44
CA ASP A 53 -21.04 -33.86 -11.38
C ASP A 53 -20.75 -34.54 -10.03
N TYR A 54 -21.54 -35.55 -9.68
CA TYR A 54 -21.30 -36.34 -8.47
C TYR A 54 -19.94 -37.03 -8.49
N LEU A 55 -19.55 -37.62 -9.63
CA LEU A 55 -18.30 -38.38 -9.75
C LEU A 55 -17.05 -37.49 -9.76
N VAL A 56 -17.15 -36.25 -10.24
CA VAL A 56 -16.05 -35.28 -10.24
C VAL A 56 -15.89 -34.64 -8.87
N ASN A 57 -16.98 -34.31 -8.19
CA ASN A 57 -16.94 -33.66 -6.87
C ASN A 57 -16.73 -34.64 -5.71
N THR A 58 -16.95 -35.95 -5.91
CA THR A 58 -16.68 -36.95 -4.88
C THR A 58 -15.22 -37.41 -4.97
N PRO A 59 -14.34 -37.00 -4.04
CA PRO A 59 -12.97 -37.48 -4.01
C PRO A 59 -12.97 -39.00 -3.81
N VAL A 60 -12.38 -39.72 -4.77
CA VAL A 60 -12.06 -41.14 -4.58
C VAL A 60 -10.97 -41.18 -3.54
N HIS A 61 -11.27 -41.62 -2.32
CA HIS A 61 -10.23 -42.04 -1.40
C HIS A 61 -9.57 -43.27 -2.01
N PRO A 62 -8.34 -43.16 -2.54
CA PRO A 62 -7.68 -44.30 -3.13
C PRO A 62 -7.36 -45.25 -1.98
N LYS A 63 -7.96 -46.45 -1.97
CA LYS A 63 -7.42 -47.56 -1.17
C LYS A 63 -6.14 -48.01 -1.84
N THR A 64 -5.08 -47.22 -1.71
CA THR A 64 -3.75 -47.51 -2.23
C THR A 64 -2.79 -47.43 -1.07
N ASN A 65 -1.94 -48.44 -0.92
CA ASN A 65 -0.82 -48.48 0.03
C ASN A 65 0.01 -47.19 -0.11
N PHE A 66 -0.27 -46.21 0.75
CA PHE A 66 0.14 -44.81 0.58
C PHE A 66 1.50 -44.49 1.24
N SER A 67 2.22 -45.49 1.76
CA SER A 67 3.37 -45.23 2.62
C SER A 67 4.68 -44.96 1.87
N ALA A 68 4.86 -45.41 0.62
CA ALA A 68 6.16 -45.32 -0.06
C ALA A 68 6.26 -44.23 -1.16
N LYS A 69 5.14 -43.73 -1.71
CA LYS A 69 5.13 -42.77 -2.84
C LYS A 69 4.70 -41.35 -2.47
N SER A 70 4.24 -41.15 -1.23
CA SER A 70 3.75 -39.86 -0.70
C SER A 70 4.88 -38.87 -0.34
N SER A 71 6.06 -39.38 0.01
CA SER A 71 7.21 -38.55 0.41
C SER A 71 7.85 -37.77 -0.75
N ALA A 72 7.92 -38.35 -1.96
CA ALA A 72 8.51 -37.71 -3.14
C ALA A 72 7.55 -36.73 -3.87
N TYR A 73 6.24 -36.95 -3.76
CA TYR A 73 5.22 -36.03 -4.32
C TYR A 73 4.99 -34.82 -3.40
N SER A 74 5.10 -35.00 -2.08
CA SER A 74 5.03 -33.94 -1.07
C SER A 74 6.13 -32.88 -1.25
N SER A 75 7.37 -33.28 -1.57
CA SER A 75 8.52 -32.39 -1.71
C SER A 75 8.54 -31.58 -3.02
N SER A 76 8.00 -32.13 -4.11
CA SER A 76 7.87 -31.41 -5.38
C SER A 76 6.68 -30.45 -5.38
N ALA A 77 5.55 -30.83 -4.76
CA ALA A 77 4.39 -29.96 -4.59
C ALA A 77 4.66 -28.75 -3.68
N SER A 78 5.43 -28.94 -2.60
CA SER A 78 5.82 -27.83 -1.70
C SER A 78 6.70 -26.81 -2.41
N SER A 79 7.66 -27.26 -3.24
CA SER A 79 8.53 -26.36 -4.02
C SER A 79 7.78 -25.55 -5.09
N ALA A 80 6.75 -26.12 -5.72
CA ALA A 80 5.90 -25.42 -6.68
C ALA A 80 4.97 -24.40 -6.00
N GLN A 81 4.45 -24.75 -4.81
CA GLN A 81 3.62 -23.85 -3.99
C GLN A 81 4.43 -22.65 -3.47
N SER A 82 5.68 -22.87 -3.03
CA SER A 82 6.58 -21.80 -2.61
C SER A 82 6.86 -20.80 -3.72
N LYS A 83 7.17 -21.29 -4.94
CA LYS A 83 7.39 -20.41 -6.10
C LYS A 83 6.16 -19.61 -6.49
N LYS A 84 4.96 -20.21 -6.42
CA LYS A 84 3.69 -19.54 -6.72
C LYS A 84 3.36 -18.47 -5.68
N ASN A 85 3.60 -18.77 -4.40
CA ASN A 85 3.43 -17.80 -3.31
C ASN A 85 4.42 -16.65 -3.43
N GLU A 86 5.70 -16.89 -3.74
CA GLU A 86 6.68 -15.83 -4.01
C GLU A 86 6.24 -14.92 -5.17
N GLN A 87 5.75 -15.51 -6.27
CA GLN A 87 5.28 -14.75 -7.42
C GLN A 87 4.05 -13.88 -7.09
N GLN A 88 3.12 -14.41 -6.30
CA GLN A 88 1.97 -13.65 -5.81
C GLN A 88 2.39 -12.53 -4.86
N THR A 89 3.34 -12.80 -3.95
CA THR A 89 3.85 -11.81 -3.00
C THR A 89 4.61 -10.68 -3.72
N ALA A 90 5.38 -11.01 -4.76
CA ALA A 90 6.08 -10.03 -5.60
C ALA A 90 5.09 -9.16 -6.40
N GLN A 91 4.04 -9.75 -6.97
CA GLN A 91 2.97 -9.00 -7.63
C GLN A 91 2.22 -8.08 -6.67
N GLU A 92 1.91 -8.55 -5.46
CA GLU A 92 1.23 -7.74 -4.47
C GLU A 92 2.09 -6.55 -4.01
N LYS A 93 3.39 -6.77 -3.80
CA LYS A 93 4.34 -5.70 -3.47
C LYS A 93 4.42 -4.64 -4.57
N MET A 94 4.53 -5.07 -5.83
CA MET A 94 4.49 -4.18 -7.00
C MET A 94 3.19 -3.36 -7.05
N ARG A 95 2.04 -4.00 -6.81
CA ARG A 95 0.73 -3.31 -6.82
C ARG A 95 0.64 -2.27 -5.71
N ARG A 96 1.09 -2.59 -4.50
CA ARG A 96 1.11 -1.65 -3.37
C ARG A 96 2.04 -0.47 -3.63
N GLN A 97 3.22 -0.71 -4.21
CA GLN A 97 4.15 0.35 -4.58
C GLN A 97 3.55 1.28 -5.65
N TYR A 98 2.94 0.72 -6.69
CA TYR A 98 2.24 1.51 -7.71
C TYR A 98 1.11 2.35 -7.11
N GLN A 99 0.28 1.76 -6.25
CA GLN A 99 -0.80 2.47 -5.56
C GLN A 99 -0.27 3.62 -4.69
N ALA A 100 0.82 3.42 -3.95
CA ALA A 100 1.45 4.46 -3.15
C ALA A 100 1.99 5.61 -4.00
N GLN A 101 2.69 5.30 -5.10
CA GLN A 101 3.21 6.31 -6.03
C GLN A 101 2.09 7.14 -6.67
N MET A 102 1.01 6.48 -7.08
CA MET A 102 -0.14 7.16 -7.67
C MET A 102 -0.84 8.09 -6.67
N HIS A 103 -1.01 7.65 -5.42
CA HIS A 103 -1.61 8.47 -4.37
C HIS A 103 -0.73 9.70 -4.07
N GLU A 104 0.58 9.52 -3.96
CA GLU A 104 1.52 10.61 -3.77
C GLU A 104 1.50 11.61 -4.94
N GLU A 105 1.43 11.11 -6.19
CA GLU A 105 1.29 11.97 -7.35
C GLU A 105 -0.03 12.76 -7.35
N GLU A 106 -1.14 12.12 -6.98
CA GLU A 106 -2.43 12.78 -6.89
C GLU A 106 -2.45 13.84 -5.78
N GLU A 107 -1.84 13.57 -4.63
CA GLU A 107 -1.67 14.55 -3.56
C GLU A 107 -0.83 15.75 -4.00
N ARG A 108 0.30 15.51 -4.69
CA ARG A 108 1.10 16.59 -5.26
C ARG A 108 0.31 17.42 -6.27
N ARG A 109 -0.47 16.77 -7.14
CA ARG A 109 -1.36 17.45 -8.10
C ARG A 109 -2.43 18.27 -7.38
N ARG A 110 -3.08 17.72 -6.36
CA ARG A 110 -4.08 18.43 -5.53
C ARG A 110 -3.46 19.63 -4.80
N GLN A 111 -2.24 19.47 -4.27
CA GLN A 111 -1.51 20.54 -3.62
C GLN A 111 -1.15 21.66 -4.61
N GLN A 112 -0.69 21.30 -5.81
CA GLN A 112 -0.43 22.25 -6.88
C GLN A 112 -1.71 22.96 -7.36
N GLN A 113 -2.83 22.24 -7.48
CA GLN A 113 -4.11 22.85 -7.82
C GLN A 113 -4.56 23.85 -6.76
N ARG A 114 -4.47 23.48 -5.47
CA ARG A 114 -4.82 24.38 -4.35
C ARG A 114 -3.95 25.63 -4.32
N SER A 115 -2.64 25.51 -4.55
CA SER A 115 -1.74 26.67 -4.57
C SER A 115 -2.05 27.59 -5.76
N ARG A 116 -2.35 27.03 -6.94
CA ARG A 116 -2.73 27.80 -8.14
C ARG A 116 -4.05 28.53 -7.94
N ILE A 117 -5.10 27.84 -7.48
CA ILE A 117 -6.41 28.45 -7.19
C ILE A 117 -6.24 29.60 -6.20
N ARG A 118 -5.45 29.38 -5.14
CA ARG A 118 -5.20 30.41 -4.15
C ARG A 118 -4.46 31.61 -4.74
N ALA A 119 -3.43 31.37 -5.57
CA ALA A 119 -2.70 32.43 -6.26
C ALA A 119 -3.63 33.23 -7.20
N GLU A 120 -4.51 32.57 -7.92
CA GLU A 120 -5.52 33.23 -8.78
C GLU A 120 -6.53 34.04 -7.96
N GLN A 121 -6.97 33.52 -6.80
CA GLN A 121 -7.82 34.26 -5.88
C GLN A 121 -7.13 35.54 -5.41
N TYR A 122 -5.85 35.47 -5.01
CA TYR A 122 -5.07 36.64 -4.63
C TYR A 122 -4.89 37.63 -5.78
N ALA A 123 -4.60 37.15 -6.99
CA ALA A 123 -4.40 37.99 -8.16
C ALA A 123 -5.67 38.77 -8.57
N LYS A 124 -6.85 38.24 -8.25
CA LYS A 124 -8.14 38.85 -8.57
C LYS A 124 -8.70 39.74 -7.47
N MET A 125 -8.16 39.69 -6.25
CA MET A 125 -8.64 40.53 -5.15
C MET A 125 -8.33 42.01 -5.37
N SER A 126 -9.25 42.88 -4.95
CA SER A 126 -9.04 44.32 -5.01
C SER A 126 -7.94 44.75 -4.04
N PHE A 127 -7.22 45.83 -4.37
CA PHE A 127 -6.13 46.32 -3.52
C PHE A 127 -6.59 46.71 -2.10
N GLN A 128 -7.83 47.19 -1.96
CA GLN A 128 -8.41 47.54 -0.65
C GLN A 128 -8.63 46.30 0.22
N GLU A 129 -9.14 45.21 -0.38
CA GLU A 129 -9.39 43.94 0.29
C GLU A 129 -8.08 43.21 0.66
N TYR A 130 -7.07 43.31 -0.20
CA TYR A 130 -5.73 42.79 0.07
C TYR A 130 -5.09 43.39 1.33
N ARG A 131 -5.17 44.73 1.52
CA ARG A 131 -4.59 45.43 2.69
C ARG A 131 -5.22 44.98 4.02
N GLN A 132 -6.50 44.61 4.01
CA GLN A 132 -7.21 44.15 5.21
C GLN A 132 -7.01 42.66 5.51
N SER A 133 -6.48 41.89 4.56
CA SER A 133 -6.25 40.46 4.72
C SER A 133 -5.17 40.13 5.77
N GLU A 134 -5.31 38.97 6.44
CA GLU A 134 -4.28 38.43 7.35
C GLU A 134 -2.91 38.27 6.66
N TYR A 135 -2.95 37.99 5.36
CA TYR A 135 -1.76 37.79 4.56
C TYR A 135 -0.88 39.05 4.55
N PHE A 136 -1.46 40.23 4.31
CA PHE A 136 -0.70 41.47 4.26
C PHE A 136 0.01 41.79 5.59
N ARG A 137 -0.69 41.61 6.72
CA ARG A 137 -0.11 41.83 8.06
C ARG A 137 1.04 40.87 8.35
N ASN A 138 0.86 39.58 8.06
CA ASN A 138 1.89 38.57 8.29
C ASN A 138 3.11 38.78 7.39
N THR A 139 2.88 39.13 6.12
CA THR A 139 3.95 39.41 5.15
C THR A 139 4.71 40.68 5.51
N LEU A 140 4.03 41.74 5.96
CA LEU A 140 4.69 42.93 6.48
C LEU A 140 5.52 42.61 7.72
N ARG A 141 4.98 41.83 8.66
CA ARG A 141 5.68 41.44 9.88
C ARG A 141 6.94 40.64 9.55
N THR A 142 6.89 39.68 8.62
CA THR A 142 8.08 38.90 8.23
C THR A 142 9.12 39.75 7.52
N ILE A 143 8.69 40.66 6.64
CA ILE A 143 9.58 41.61 5.96
C ILE A 143 10.24 42.54 6.97
N LEU A 144 9.47 43.17 7.86
CA LEU A 144 9.98 44.00 8.95
C LEU A 144 10.96 43.25 9.84
N HIS A 145 10.63 42.02 10.23
CA HIS A 145 11.50 41.19 11.05
C HIS A 145 12.80 40.84 10.32
N ALA A 146 12.74 40.51 9.04
CA ALA A 146 13.92 40.27 8.20
C ALA A 146 14.81 41.52 8.10
N PHE A 147 14.21 42.70 7.90
CA PHE A 147 14.95 43.97 7.90
C PHE A 147 15.58 44.27 9.26
N LEU A 148 14.85 44.08 10.36
CA LEU A 148 15.36 44.27 11.71
C LEU A 148 16.50 43.31 12.03
N TRP A 149 16.38 42.04 11.66
CA TRP A 149 17.45 41.04 11.82
C TRP A 149 18.66 41.38 10.97
N TRP A 150 18.46 41.78 9.72
CA TRP A 150 19.56 42.19 8.86
C TRP A 150 20.33 43.38 9.45
N LYS A 151 19.62 44.39 9.95
CA LYS A 151 20.22 45.55 10.64
C LYS A 151 20.90 45.14 11.95
N PHE A 152 20.32 44.23 12.71
CA PHE A 152 20.91 43.67 13.92
C PHE A 152 22.24 42.99 13.62
N TYR A 153 22.30 42.09 12.63
CA TYR A 153 23.52 41.38 12.25
C TYR A 153 24.62 42.33 11.75
N ILE A 154 24.26 43.36 10.97
CA ILE A 154 25.23 44.38 10.49
C ILE A 154 25.94 45.08 11.64
N ILE A 155 25.26 45.34 12.76
CA ILE A 155 25.82 46.03 13.93
C ILE A 155 26.48 45.03 14.90
N PHE A 156 25.86 43.86 15.07
CA PHE A 156 26.27 42.85 16.04
C PHE A 156 27.58 42.17 15.66
N ILE A 157 27.77 41.82 14.38
CA ILE A 157 29.00 41.16 13.89
C ILE A 157 30.27 41.99 14.15
N PRO A 158 30.37 43.28 13.77
CA PRO A 158 31.55 44.08 14.05
C PRO A 158 31.72 44.37 15.55
N TYR A 159 30.63 44.50 16.30
CA TYR A 159 30.69 44.64 17.76
C TYR A 159 31.29 43.40 18.41
N CYS A 160 30.84 42.20 18.04
CA CYS A 160 31.41 40.94 18.52
C CYS A 160 32.89 40.80 18.12
N PHE A 161 33.26 41.21 16.91
CA PHE A 161 34.66 41.22 16.47
C PHE A 161 35.51 42.18 17.32
N LEU A 162 35.02 43.39 17.60
CA LEU A 162 35.72 44.38 18.43
C LEU A 162 35.90 43.85 19.86
N VAL A 163 34.84 43.31 20.47
CA VAL A 163 34.92 42.65 21.77
C VAL A 163 35.93 41.49 21.73
N PHE A 164 35.90 40.63 20.71
CA PHE A 164 36.86 39.54 20.56
C PHE A 164 38.32 40.05 20.48
N THR A 165 38.60 41.11 19.73
CA THR A 165 39.95 41.69 19.68
C THR A 165 40.38 42.28 21.02
N PHE A 166 39.47 42.92 21.76
CA PHE A 166 39.74 43.46 23.09
C PHE A 166 40.06 42.37 24.12
N PHE A 167 39.32 41.26 24.07
CA PHE A 167 39.53 40.10 24.94
C PHE A 167 40.72 39.23 24.56
N ASN A 168 41.18 39.23 23.29
CA ASN A 168 42.45 38.59 22.93
C ASN A 168 43.67 39.43 23.33
N ASN A 169 43.53 40.76 23.42
CA ASN A 169 44.62 41.67 23.75
C ASN A 169 44.90 41.75 25.27
N LYS A 170 43.93 41.41 26.11
CA LYS A 170 44.13 41.22 27.56
C LYS A 170 43.95 39.75 27.85
N ASN A 171 44.94 39.07 28.45
CA ASN A 171 44.97 37.63 28.79
C ASN A 171 43.76 37.14 29.64
N TYR A 172 42.56 37.18 29.10
CA TYR A 172 41.34 36.57 29.63
C TYR A 172 40.97 35.48 28.64
N GLY A 173 41.61 34.32 28.82
CA GLY A 173 41.42 33.15 27.95
C GLY A 173 39.97 32.63 27.94
N PRO A 174 39.70 31.53 27.20
CA PRO A 174 38.37 30.98 26.89
C PRO A 174 37.46 30.62 28.10
N ALA A 175 37.92 30.82 29.33
CA ALA A 175 37.23 30.53 30.57
C ALA A 175 35.94 31.34 30.79
N ILE A 176 35.86 32.59 30.31
CA ILE A 176 34.65 33.42 30.49
C ILE A 176 33.50 32.94 29.58
N VAL A 177 33.82 32.45 28.38
CA VAL A 177 32.84 31.93 27.43
C VAL A 177 32.22 30.61 27.91
N LEU A 178 33.01 29.78 28.59
CA LEU A 178 32.52 28.51 29.17
C LEU A 178 31.59 28.72 30.37
N LEU A 179 31.70 29.82 31.11
CA LEU A 179 30.82 30.13 32.24
C LEU A 179 29.48 30.78 31.83
N ALA A 180 29.39 31.40 30.65
CA ALA A 180 28.18 32.11 30.21
C ALA A 180 27.11 31.18 29.60
N ILE A 181 27.50 30.05 29.01
CA ILE A 181 26.60 29.11 28.33
C ILE A 181 25.56 28.45 29.28
N PRO A 182 25.91 28.02 30.50
CA PRO A 182 24.94 27.41 31.42
C PRO A 182 23.86 28.40 31.90
N VAL A 183 24.24 29.66 32.13
CA VAL A 183 23.32 30.70 32.66
C VAL A 183 22.28 31.08 31.61
N ALA A 184 22.69 31.21 30.35
CA ALA A 184 21.77 31.48 29.24
C ALA A 184 20.77 30.34 29.00
N PHE A 185 21.20 29.08 29.13
CA PHE A 185 20.34 27.92 28.97
C PHE A 185 19.29 27.82 30.09
N VAL A 186 19.68 28.09 31.35
CA VAL A 186 18.77 28.09 32.50
C VAL A 186 17.74 29.23 32.39
N ALA A 187 18.16 30.42 31.97
CA ALA A 187 17.27 31.56 31.77
C ALA A 187 16.22 31.28 30.66
N TRP A 188 16.65 30.71 29.53
CA TRP A 188 15.75 30.29 28.45
C TRP A 188 14.77 29.20 28.90
N ALA A 189 15.23 28.21 29.67
CA ALA A 189 14.39 27.12 30.17
C ALA A 189 13.33 27.59 31.18
N LEU A 190 13.62 28.62 31.97
CA LEU A 190 12.65 29.22 32.90
C LEU A 190 11.60 30.06 32.17
N LEU A 191 12.00 30.82 31.15
CA LEU A 191 11.08 31.64 30.33
C LEU A 191 10.22 30.80 29.39
N SER A 192 10.63 29.58 29.04
CA SER A 192 9.92 28.70 28.11
C SER A 192 8.89 27.78 28.78
N ARG A 193 8.64 27.91 30.09
CA ARG A 193 7.58 27.13 30.75
C ARG A 193 6.20 27.69 30.34
N PRO A 194 5.37 26.94 29.61
CA PRO A 194 4.03 27.40 29.29
C PRO A 194 3.21 27.46 30.59
N GLY A 195 2.68 28.64 30.90
CA GLY A 195 1.73 28.81 31.98
C GLY A 195 0.55 27.86 31.79
N LYS A 196 0.30 26.99 32.77
CA LYS A 196 -1.01 26.34 32.93
C LYS A 196 -1.99 27.44 33.26
N ASN A 197 -2.84 27.77 32.31
CA ASN A 197 -4.04 28.55 32.56
C ASN A 197 -5.08 27.59 33.16
N ASP A 198 -5.29 27.69 34.47
CA ASP A 198 -6.57 27.36 35.09
C ASP A 198 -7.53 28.55 34.91
#